data_AF-A0A7J4AZQ6-F1
#
_entry.id   AF-A0A7J4AZQ6-F1
#
_cell.length_a   1.000
_cell.length_b   1.000
_cell.length_c   1.000
_cell.angle_alpha   90.00
_cell.angle_beta   90.00
_cell.angle_gamma   90.00
#
_symmetry.space_group_name_H-M   'P 1'
#
loop_
_entity.id
_entity.type
_entity.pdbx_description
1 polymer ?
#
loop_
_entity_poly.entity_id
_entity_poly.type
_entity_poly.pdbx_seq_one_letter_code
_entity_poly.pdbx_strand_id
1 'polypeptide(L)' 'LRMVELRSNNLSGKVFLQDAETIRIVTPEGSVSVRDLKPGDRVMAYALRKTGRHFGTPVEGELMLEF' A
#
# COMPACT_ATOMS: atom_id res chain seq x y z
N LEU A 1 0.31 -9.07 9.34
CA LEU A 1 0.31 -8.10 8.21
C LEU A 1 -1.08 -7.48 8.10
N ARG A 2 -1.19 -6.26 7.58
CA ARG A 2 -2.45 -5.57 7.29
C ARG A 2 -2.53 -5.29 5.80
N MET A 3 -3.61 -5.71 5.15
CA MET A 3 -3.88 -5.39 3.76
C MET A 3 -4.53 -4.01 3.68
N VAL A 4 -4.00 -3.15 2.81
CA VAL A 4 -4.58 -1.85 2.50
C VAL A 4 -4.95 -1.83 1.02
N GLU A 5 -6.24 -1.61 0.75
CA GLU A 5 -6.75 -1.43 -0.60
C GLU A 5 -6.87 0.06 -0.93
N LEU A 6 -6.48 0.41 -2.15
CA LEU A 6 -6.39 1.79 -2.63
C LEU A 6 -7.16 1.91 -3.94
N ARG A 7 -7.89 3.00 -4.09
CA ARG A 7 -8.58 3.35 -5.34
C ARG A 7 -8.26 4.79 -5.70
N SER A 8 -7.94 5.03 -6.97
CA SER A 8 -7.71 6.35 -7.53
C SER A 8 -8.17 6.37 -8.98
N ASN A 9 -9.24 7.12 -9.26
CA ASN A 9 -9.88 7.16 -10.59
C ASN A 9 -10.16 5.72 -11.11
N ASN A 10 -9.53 5.34 -12.23
CA ASN A 10 -9.66 4.02 -12.86
C ASN A 10 -8.57 3.02 -12.42
N LEU A 11 -7.79 3.35 -11.39
CA LEU A 11 -6.73 2.51 -10.85
C LEU A 11 -7.12 1.98 -9.48
N SER A 12 -6.88 0.69 -9.28
CA SER A 12 -6.97 0.03 -7.98
C SER A 12 -5.65 -0.68 -7.69
N GLY A 13 -5.27 -0.71 -6.42
CA GLY A 13 -4.07 -1.41 -5.97
C GLY A 13 -4.24 -1.94 -4.55
N LYS A 14 -3.39 -2.89 -4.18
CA LYS A 14 -3.35 -3.45 -2.84
C LYS A 14 -1.90 -3.53 -2.38
N VAL A 15 -1.69 -3.33 -1.08
CA VAL A 15 -0.38 -3.51 -0.44
C VAL A 15 -0.57 -4.19 0.90
N PHE A 16 0.33 -5.12 1.22
CA PHE A 16 0.44 -5.68 2.55
C PHE A 16 1.53 -4.92 3.32
N LEU A 17 1.16 -4.43 4.50
CA LEU A 17 2.03 -3.66 5.37
C LEU A 17 2.17 -4.40 6.70
N GLN A 18 3.29 -4.21 7.38
CA GLN A 18 3.37 -4.60 8.78
C GLN A 18 2.46 -3.67 9.60
N ASP A 19 1.67 -4.27 10.49
CA ASP A 19 0.78 -3.51 11.38
C ASP A 19 1.58 -3.03 12.59
N ALA A 20 2.31 -1.92 12.40
CA ALA A 20 3.24 -1.39 13.39
C ALA A 20 3.30 0.14 13.33
N GLU A 21 3.57 0.75 14.47
CA GLU A 21 3.64 2.21 14.66
C GLU A 21 4.79 2.85 13.85
N THR A 22 5.85 2.08 13.62
CA THR A 22 7.04 2.50 12.88
C THR A 22 6.84 2.52 11.37
N ILE A 23 5.78 1.89 10.86
CA ILE A 23 5.44 1.93 9.44
C ILE A 23 4.58 3.16 9.19
N ARG A 24 5.13 4.12 8.43
CA ARG A 24 4.51 5.42 8.16
C ARG A 24 3.99 5.49 6.73
N ILE A 25 2.79 6.03 6.56
CA ILE A 25 2.13 6.28 5.27
C ILE A 25 1.96 7.79 5.09
N VAL A 26 2.25 8.29 3.89
CA VAL A 26 2.11 9.71 3.57
C VAL A 26 0.65 10.02 3.23
N THR A 27 0.09 11.00 3.92
CA THR A 27 -1.22 11.60 3.65
C THR A 27 -1.05 13.06 3.22
N PRO A 28 -2.08 13.72 2.65
CA PRO A 28 -2.02 15.15 2.36
C PRO A 28 -1.71 16.03 3.59
N GLU A 29 -2.09 15.58 4.78
CA GLU A 29 -1.94 16.31 6.04
C GLU A 29 -0.61 16.01 6.76
N GLY A 30 0.16 15.03 6.29
CA GLY A 30 1.43 14.58 6.89
C GLY A 30 1.55 13.06 6.91
N SER A 31 2.62 12.51 7.51
CA SER A 31 2.72 11.06 7.66
C SER A 31 1.83 10.57 8.81
N VAL A 32 1.21 9.41 8.69
CA VAL A 32 0.46 8.71 9.75
C VAL A 32 0.97 7.29 9.92
N SER A 33 0.74 6.68 11.08
CA SER A 33 1.07 5.28 11.33
C SER A 33 0.10 4.37 10.59
N VAL A 34 0.56 3.22 10.10
CA VAL A 34 -0.33 2.18 9.57
C VAL A 34 -1.38 1.75 10.60
N ARG A 35 -1.03 1.79 11.90
CA ARG A 35 -1.96 1.47 12.99
C ARG A 35 -3.12 2.45 13.10
N ASP A 36 -2.87 3.72 12.76
CA ASP A 36 -3.86 4.80 12.83
C ASP A 36 -4.66 4.97 11.53
N LEU A 37 -4.25 4.29 10.44
CA LEU A 37 -4.91 4.36 9.15
C LEU A 37 -6.33 3.76 9.20
N LYS A 38 -7.29 4.46 8.60
CA LYS A 38 -8.71 4.06 8.57
C LYS A 38 -9.26 4.03 7.15
N PRO A 39 -10.32 3.22 6.88
CA PRO A 39 -11.02 3.29 5.61
C PRO A 39 -11.52 4.72 5.33
N GLY A 40 -11.24 5.23 4.14
CA GLY A 40 -11.59 6.59 3.73
C GLY A 40 -10.42 7.58 3.81
N ASP A 41 -9.34 7.25 4.51
CA ASP A 41 -8.15 8.10 4.53
C ASP A 41 -7.54 8.25 3.14
N ARG A 42 -7.13 9.47 2.80
CA ARG A 42 -6.41 9.75 1.57
C ARG A 42 -4.92 9.56 1.80
N VAL A 43 -4.28 8.79 0.94
CA VAL A 43 -2.85 8.51 1.01
C VAL A 43 -2.19 8.74 -0.33
N MET A 44 -0.89 8.99 -0.32
CA MET A 44 -0.10 9.09 -1.53
C MET A 44 0.41 7.70 -1.93
N ALA A 45 0.16 7.32 -3.18
CA ALA A 45 0.65 6.08 -3.78
C ALA A 45 1.28 6.37 -5.14
N TYR A 46 2.37 5.66 -5.45
CA TYR A 46 2.98 5.72 -6.77
C TYR A 46 2.53 4.53 -7.62
N ALA A 47 1.69 4.80 -8.62
CA ALA A 47 1.18 3.79 -9.54
C ALA A 47 2.08 3.71 -10.78
N LEU A 48 2.87 2.63 -10.87
CA LEU A 48 3.55 2.24 -12.11
C LEU A 48 2.60 1.43 -13.01
N ARG A 49 2.94 1.27 -14.29
CA ARG A 49 2.21 0.35 -15.19
C ARG A 49 2.09 -1.03 -14.53
N LYS A 50 0.93 -1.68 -14.68
CA LYS A 50 0.48 -2.95 -14.06
C LYS A 50 1.60 -3.96 -13.79
N THR A 51 2.31 -3.80 -12.68
CA THR A 51 3.30 -4.76 -12.16
C THR A 51 3.19 -4.81 -10.64
N GLY A 52 3.28 -6.02 -10.09
CA GLY A 52 3.44 -6.21 -8.65
C GLY A 52 4.88 -5.94 -8.22
N ARG A 53 5.13 -5.89 -6.91
CA ARG A 53 6.48 -5.91 -6.35
C ARG A 53 6.57 -6.93 -5.23
N HIS A 54 7.61 -7.76 -5.27
CA HIS A 54 7.96 -8.68 -4.19
C HIS A 54 9.36 -8.36 -3.69
N PHE A 55 9.47 -7.98 -2.42
CA PHE A 55 10.71 -7.48 -1.80
C PHE A 55 11.43 -6.40 -2.65
N GLY A 56 10.66 -5.48 -3.24
CA GLY A 56 11.18 -4.38 -4.06
C GLY A 56 11.38 -4.71 -5.55
N THR A 57 11.42 -5.99 -5.93
CA THR A 57 11.60 -6.43 -7.31
C THR A 57 10.27 -6.40 -8.09
N PRO A 58 10.21 -5.79 -9.29
CA PRO A 58 9.03 -5.85 -10.15
C PRO A 58 8.74 -7.27 -10.63
N VAL A 59 7.47 -7.66 -10.67
CA VAL A 59 7.01 -8.96 -11.15
C VAL A 59 5.78 -8.80 -12.03
N GLU A 60 5.58 -9.73 -12.96
CA GLU A 60 4.38 -9.78 -13.78
C GLU A 60 3.20 -10.33 -12.96
N GLY A 61 2.06 -9.62 -12.97
CA GLY A 61 0.87 -9.99 -12.22
C GLY A 61 0.92 -9.63 -10.72
N GLU A 62 -0.01 -10.20 -9.95
CA GLU A 62 -0.03 -10.11 -8.49
C GLU A 62 0.81 -11.27 -7.92
N LEU A 63 1.94 -10.98 -7.25
CA LEU A 63 2.73 -11.99 -6.54
C LEU A 63 2.65 -11.74 -5.03
N MET A 64 2.15 -12.73 -4.31
CA MET A 64 2.18 -12.80 -2.85
C MET A 64 2.68 -14.20 -2.46
N LEU A 65 3.84 -14.26 -1.80
CA LEU A 65 4.36 -15.49 -1.21
C LEU A 65 4.44 -15.25 0.30
N GLU A 66 3.71 -16.06 1.07
CA GLU A 66 3.79 -16.16 2.52
C GLU A 66 4.37 -17.54 2.89
N PHE A 67 5.21 -17.60 3.92
CA PHE A 67 5.70 -18.85 4.54
C PHE A 67 5.17 -18.92 5.97
#